data_AF-A0A8C3LAF6-F1
#
_entry.id   AF-A0A8C3LAF6-F1
#
_cell.length_a   1.000
_cell.length_b   1.000
_cell.length_c   1.000
_cell.angle_alpha   90.00
_cell.angle_beta   90.00
_cell.angle_gamma   90.00
#
_symmetry.space_group_name_H-M   'P 1'
#
loop_
_entity.id
_entity.type
_entity.pdbx_description
1 polymer ?
#
loop_
_entity_poly.entity_id
_entity_poly.type
_entity_poly.pdbx_seq_one_letter_code
_entity_poly.pdbx_strand_id
1 'polypeptide(L)'
;KNNGQCEMRGSNFTCLCSRPYTGDTCEKVEDTCVDNSCVRGDCLVTLTKPYYQCSCSHPYKLPDSSSQCRPNPCKNGGICIRHRIRSKFTCRCPEPYRGRFCEIGPDDCYEEDSFYYRGRVNQAENGRTCLHWNSRLLLDYSINAFMEDAESYGIGEHNFCRNPDDDQKPWCFIRKNGKVKWDFCDVSLCSGRDKEIQEQENEMFKTCGQPESQNGLKRIYGGTKTTAGKHPWMVSLQRKSSRRVTHFCGGVLIKSCWVLTAAHCVERHAENLQVALGKQNLKRREHQEQIFDVEKVIMHHRYRTEDDVPYNDIALLKLKPIDGQCAIETKYVKTACLPDLEFPVGTDCFITGWGKTEKDDVSFQLLDASVKLISQEQCNAPRAYDKRLDEGMFCAGNLRRGGTDSCQGDSGGPLTCVENGSHYVYGIVSWGDQCGLKNKPGVYTQVTSFLRWIKYKIQTESLSEQ
;
A
#
# COMPACT_ATOMS: atom_id res chain seq x y z
N LYS A 1 -20.59 -10.20 -24.13
CA LYS A 1 -19.15 -9.93 -23.86
C LYS A 1 -18.35 -10.10 -25.15
N ASN A 2 -17.08 -9.66 -25.18
CA ASN A 2 -16.12 -9.97 -26.27
C ASN A 2 -16.65 -9.68 -27.70
N ASN A 3 -17.32 -8.55 -27.90
CA ASN A 3 -17.91 -8.13 -29.18
C ASN A 3 -18.89 -9.15 -29.80
N GLY A 4 -19.53 -10.00 -28.99
CA GLY A 4 -20.62 -10.87 -29.44
C GLY A 4 -21.84 -10.07 -29.88
N GLN A 5 -22.46 -10.49 -30.99
CA GLN A 5 -23.69 -9.89 -31.50
C GLN A 5 -24.89 -10.66 -30.96
N CYS A 6 -25.70 -10.04 -30.12
CA CYS A 6 -26.83 -10.71 -29.46
C CYS A 6 -28.16 -10.27 -30.06
N GLU A 7 -29.00 -11.24 -30.40
CA GLU A 7 -30.35 -11.03 -30.93
C GLU A 7 -31.40 -11.53 -29.94
N MET A 8 -32.48 -10.77 -29.80
CA MET A 8 -33.62 -11.14 -28.97
C MET A 8 -34.50 -12.16 -29.70
N ARG A 9 -34.78 -13.30 -29.06
CA ARG A 9 -35.77 -14.30 -29.48
C ARG A 9 -36.82 -14.48 -28.38
N GLY A 10 -37.88 -13.67 -28.45
CA GLY A 10 -38.95 -13.69 -27.45
C GLY A 10 -38.47 -13.14 -26.10
N SER A 11 -38.59 -13.92 -25.02
CA SER A 11 -38.09 -13.58 -23.68
C SER A 11 -36.64 -13.99 -23.41
N ASN A 12 -35.98 -14.63 -24.38
CA ASN A 12 -34.58 -15.05 -24.29
C ASN A 12 -33.74 -14.35 -25.35
N PHE A 13 -32.42 -14.35 -25.21
CA PHE A 13 -31.49 -13.82 -26.21
C PHE A 13 -30.55 -14.93 -26.68
N THR A 14 -29.98 -14.76 -27.86
CA THR A 14 -28.93 -15.66 -28.37
C THR A 14 -27.79 -14.79 -28.89
N CYS A 15 -26.57 -15.05 -28.43
CA CYS A 15 -25.38 -14.34 -28.86
C CYS A 15 -24.61 -15.13 -29.92
N LEU A 16 -24.29 -14.47 -31.03
CA LEU A 16 -23.34 -14.94 -32.03
C LEU A 16 -21.94 -14.49 -31.60
N CYS A 17 -21.10 -15.48 -31.27
CA CYS A 17 -19.74 -15.23 -30.80
C CYS A 17 -18.74 -15.29 -31.94
N SER A 18 -17.86 -14.29 -32.01
CA SER A 18 -16.71 -14.33 -32.91
C SER A 18 -15.71 -15.37 -32.43
N ARG A 19 -15.16 -16.20 -33.30
CA ARG A 19 -14.10 -17.16 -32.90
C ARG A 19 -12.88 -16.43 -32.34
N PRO A 20 -12.27 -16.92 -31.24
CA PRO A 20 -12.49 -18.21 -30.57
C PRO A 20 -13.47 -18.17 -29.38
N TYR A 21 -14.32 -17.15 -29.25
CA TYR A 21 -15.23 -17.02 -28.10
C TYR A 21 -16.45 -17.95 -28.19
N THR A 22 -16.90 -18.46 -27.05
CA THR A 22 -18.05 -19.36 -26.86
C THR A 22 -18.83 -19.02 -25.59
N GLY A 23 -19.92 -19.74 -25.31
CA GLY A 23 -20.82 -19.50 -24.18
C GLY A 23 -22.04 -18.67 -24.56
N ASP A 24 -23.01 -18.58 -23.65
CA ASP A 24 -24.32 -17.96 -23.92
C ASP A 24 -24.21 -16.44 -24.10
N THR A 25 -23.18 -15.83 -23.51
CA THR A 25 -22.89 -14.39 -23.60
C THR A 25 -21.53 -14.09 -24.25
N CYS A 26 -20.93 -15.10 -24.91
CA CYS A 26 -19.57 -15.06 -25.45
C CYS A 26 -18.49 -14.80 -24.39
N GLU A 27 -18.68 -15.33 -23.19
CA GLU A 27 -17.80 -15.12 -22.03
C GLU A 27 -16.63 -16.09 -21.94
N LYS A 28 -16.68 -17.21 -22.67
CA LYS A 28 -15.64 -18.25 -22.65
C LYS A 28 -14.79 -18.22 -23.91
N VAL A 29 -13.61 -18.81 -23.84
CA VAL A 29 -12.74 -19.05 -25.00
C VAL A 29 -12.68 -20.56 -25.28
N GLU A 30 -12.87 -20.92 -26.55
CA GLU A 30 -12.79 -22.30 -27.05
C GLU A 30 -11.35 -22.83 -26.96
N ASP A 31 -11.18 -24.08 -26.50
CA ASP A 31 -9.88 -24.75 -26.55
C ASP A 31 -9.55 -25.21 -27.98
N THR A 32 -8.96 -24.31 -28.76
CA THR A 32 -8.52 -24.57 -30.15
C THR A 32 -7.37 -25.58 -30.25
N CYS A 33 -6.76 -25.94 -29.12
CA CYS A 33 -5.67 -26.91 -29.04
C CYS A 33 -6.15 -28.37 -28.93
N VAL A 34 -7.46 -28.61 -28.81
CA VAL A 34 -8.03 -29.98 -28.88
C VAL A 34 -7.77 -30.59 -30.26
N ASP A 35 -7.99 -29.81 -31.31
CA ASP A 35 -7.80 -30.25 -32.71
C ASP A 35 -6.37 -30.00 -33.21
N ASN A 36 -5.59 -29.18 -32.50
CA ASN A 36 -4.25 -28.74 -32.91
C ASN A 36 -3.23 -29.10 -31.84
N SER A 37 -2.51 -30.21 -32.04
CA SER A 37 -1.51 -30.68 -31.09
C SER A 37 -0.09 -30.23 -31.44
N CYS A 38 0.66 -29.77 -30.44
CA CYS A 38 2.08 -29.47 -30.58
C CYS A 38 2.90 -30.73 -30.27
N VAL A 39 3.75 -31.15 -31.21
CA VAL A 39 4.54 -32.39 -31.08
C VAL A 39 5.53 -32.33 -29.89
N ARG A 40 6.19 -31.18 -29.68
CA ARG A 40 7.18 -30.96 -28.61
C ARG A 40 7.10 -29.56 -28.00
N GLY A 41 6.00 -29.29 -27.30
CA GLY A 41 5.75 -28.01 -26.67
C GLY A 41 4.36 -27.94 -26.07
N ASP A 42 4.05 -26.79 -25.49
CA ASP A 42 2.71 -26.50 -25.01
C ASP A 42 1.92 -25.79 -26.11
N CYS A 43 0.67 -26.19 -26.31
CA CYS A 43 -0.25 -25.48 -27.18
C CYS A 43 -0.92 -24.35 -26.39
N LEU A 44 -0.81 -23.14 -26.94
CA LEU A 44 -1.36 -21.91 -26.38
C LEU A 44 -2.52 -21.45 -27.25
N VAL A 45 -3.59 -20.96 -26.63
CA VAL A 45 -4.73 -20.38 -27.34
C VAL A 45 -4.43 -18.91 -27.61
N THR A 46 -4.78 -18.41 -28.80
CA THR A 46 -4.59 -17.01 -29.19
C THR A 46 -5.90 -16.43 -29.71
N LEU A 47 -6.06 -15.11 -29.62
CA LEU A 47 -7.26 -14.41 -30.13
C LEU A 47 -7.16 -14.06 -31.63
N THR A 48 -5.98 -14.25 -32.22
CA THR A 48 -5.69 -14.01 -33.63
C THR A 48 -5.55 -15.32 -34.40
N LYS A 49 -6.03 -15.35 -35.65
CA LYS A 49 -5.87 -16.54 -36.53
C LYS A 49 -4.39 -16.96 -36.60
N PRO A 50 -4.07 -18.26 -36.45
CA PRO A 50 -4.96 -19.43 -36.50
C PRO A 50 -5.64 -19.82 -35.17
N TYR A 51 -5.64 -18.94 -34.17
CA TYR A 51 -6.22 -19.07 -32.82
C TYR A 51 -5.49 -20.06 -31.91
N TYR A 52 -4.33 -20.56 -32.33
CA TYR A 52 -3.43 -21.33 -31.50
C TYR A 52 -1.98 -21.02 -31.88
N GLN A 53 -1.07 -21.21 -30.93
CA GLN A 53 0.37 -21.12 -31.13
C GLN A 53 1.09 -22.18 -30.31
N CYS A 54 2.09 -22.83 -30.91
CA CYS A 54 2.96 -23.76 -30.18
C CYS A 54 4.10 -23.00 -29.48
N SER A 55 4.18 -23.14 -28.16
CA SER A 55 5.36 -22.78 -27.38
C SER A 55 6.26 -23.99 -27.24
N CYS A 56 7.35 -24.00 -28.01
CA CYS A 56 8.31 -25.09 -27.98
C CYS A 56 9.00 -25.16 -26.61
N SER A 57 9.01 -26.34 -25.99
CA SER A 57 9.82 -26.54 -24.80
C SER A 57 11.30 -26.37 -25.17
N HIS A 58 12.06 -25.60 -24.40
CA HIS A 58 13.48 -25.48 -24.67
C HIS A 58 14.14 -26.86 -24.51
N PRO A 59 14.94 -27.34 -25.48
CA PRO A 59 15.76 -26.60 -26.45
C PRO A 59 15.23 -26.57 -27.90
N TYR A 60 13.94 -26.82 -28.14
CA TYR A 60 13.43 -27.14 -29.48
C TYR A 60 13.20 -25.97 -30.45
N LYS A 61 13.86 -24.81 -30.26
CA LYS A 61 14.21 -23.97 -31.42
C LYS A 61 15.56 -24.45 -31.91
N LEU A 62 15.58 -25.29 -32.94
CA LEU A 62 16.81 -25.64 -33.65
C LEU A 62 17.47 -24.32 -34.10
N PRO A 63 18.67 -23.94 -33.58
CA PRO A 63 19.56 -23.18 -34.42
C PRO A 63 19.95 -24.13 -35.54
N ASP A 64 19.70 -23.73 -36.78
CA ASP A 64 20.33 -24.39 -37.90
C ASP A 64 21.85 -24.38 -37.64
N SER A 65 22.49 -25.54 -37.75
CA SER A 65 23.91 -25.84 -37.46
C SER A 65 24.27 -26.53 -36.12
N SER A 66 25.26 -27.41 -36.23
CA SER A 66 25.64 -28.55 -35.38
C SER A 66 26.22 -28.23 -33.99
N SER A 67 25.83 -27.12 -33.38
CA SER A 67 26.47 -26.63 -32.16
C SER A 67 25.48 -25.85 -31.27
N GLN A 68 25.03 -26.45 -30.16
CA GLN A 68 24.09 -25.80 -29.24
C GLN A 68 24.59 -24.48 -28.62
N CYS A 69 25.90 -24.22 -28.65
CA CYS A 69 26.53 -22.98 -28.19
C CYS A 69 27.12 -22.12 -29.31
N ARG A 70 26.78 -22.37 -30.59
CA ARG A 70 27.20 -21.52 -31.72
C ARG A 70 26.02 -21.34 -32.68
N PRO A 71 25.50 -20.11 -32.84
CA PRO A 71 25.86 -18.92 -32.06
C PRO A 71 25.56 -19.10 -30.56
N ASN A 72 26.26 -18.36 -29.67
CA ASN A 72 26.04 -18.46 -28.22
C ASN A 72 24.59 -18.03 -27.88
N PRO A 73 23.76 -18.92 -27.33
CA PRO A 73 22.36 -18.61 -27.02
C PRO A 73 22.18 -17.74 -25.77
N CYS A 74 23.21 -17.61 -24.91
CA CYS A 74 23.14 -16.84 -23.67
C CYS A 74 23.23 -15.33 -23.95
N LYS A 75 22.38 -14.55 -23.28
CA LYS A 75 22.30 -13.08 -23.34
C LYS A 75 23.27 -12.45 -22.33
N ASN A 76 23.42 -11.12 -22.41
CA ASN A 76 24.14 -10.28 -21.43
C ASN A 76 25.54 -10.81 -21.05
N GLY A 77 26.31 -11.32 -22.02
CA GLY A 77 27.66 -11.84 -21.78
C GLY A 77 27.72 -13.24 -21.13
N GLY A 78 26.60 -13.95 -21.04
CA GLY A 78 26.53 -15.32 -20.53
C GLY A 78 27.39 -16.32 -21.30
N ILE A 79 27.99 -17.28 -20.59
CA ILE A 79 28.85 -18.32 -21.17
C ILE A 79 28.04 -19.61 -21.34
N CYS A 80 27.90 -20.09 -22.58
CA CYS A 80 27.21 -21.34 -22.86
C CYS A 80 28.10 -22.56 -22.56
N ILE A 81 27.62 -23.43 -21.68
CA ILE A 81 28.28 -24.67 -21.25
C ILE A 81 27.51 -25.86 -21.85
N ARG A 82 28.20 -26.67 -22.65
CA ARG A 82 27.62 -27.90 -23.23
C ARG A 82 27.68 -29.04 -22.22
N HIS A 83 26.60 -29.81 -22.12
CA HIS A 83 26.59 -31.05 -21.34
C HIS A 83 27.00 -32.24 -22.23
N ARG A 84 27.52 -33.31 -21.60
CA ARG A 84 27.90 -34.56 -22.31
C ARG A 84 26.72 -35.24 -23.01
N ILE A 85 25.50 -34.97 -22.57
CA ILE A 85 24.26 -35.49 -23.16
C ILE A 85 23.88 -34.60 -24.35
N ARG A 86 23.81 -35.19 -25.55
CA ARG A 86 23.44 -34.50 -26.79
C ARG A 86 22.08 -33.82 -26.61
N SER A 87 22.07 -32.49 -26.82
CA SER A 87 20.92 -31.56 -26.75
C SER A 87 20.77 -30.70 -25.49
N LYS A 88 21.60 -30.83 -24.44
CA LYS A 88 21.48 -29.99 -23.24
C LYS A 88 22.66 -29.01 -23.10
N PHE A 89 22.35 -27.74 -22.88
CA PHE A 89 23.32 -26.71 -22.51
C PHE A 89 22.79 -25.91 -21.32
N THR A 90 23.69 -25.20 -20.63
CA THR A 90 23.36 -24.26 -19.55
C THR A 90 24.11 -22.97 -19.78
N CYS A 91 23.45 -21.84 -19.53
CA CYS A 91 24.11 -20.55 -19.50
C CYS A 91 24.66 -20.29 -18.10
N ARG A 92 25.96 -20.02 -17.99
CA ARG A 92 26.55 -19.44 -16.79
C ARG A 92 26.48 -17.92 -16.92
N CYS A 93 25.67 -17.30 -16.08
CA CYS A 93 25.41 -15.87 -16.14
C CYS A 93 26.47 -15.08 -15.36
N PRO A 94 26.99 -13.98 -15.94
CA PRO A 94 27.77 -13.02 -15.17
C PRO A 94 26.85 -12.30 -14.20
N GLU A 95 27.28 -12.12 -12.95
CA GLU A 95 26.58 -11.29 -11.98
C GLU A 95 26.46 -9.85 -12.52
N PRO A 96 25.29 -9.17 -12.39
CA PRO A 96 24.10 -9.57 -11.63
C PRO A 96 22.98 -10.22 -12.47
N TYR A 97 23.27 -10.74 -13.66
CA TYR A 97 22.26 -11.32 -14.55
C TYR A 97 21.85 -12.73 -14.14
N ARG A 98 20.57 -13.04 -14.29
CA ARG A 98 19.96 -14.32 -13.92
C ARG A 98 19.05 -14.84 -15.02
N GLY A 99 18.42 -15.98 -14.77
CA GLY A 99 17.53 -16.65 -15.73
C GLY A 99 18.26 -17.67 -16.59
N ARG A 100 17.48 -18.43 -17.37
CA ARG A 100 17.98 -19.58 -18.11
C ARG A 100 18.96 -19.21 -19.23
N PHE A 101 18.81 -18.01 -19.78
CA PHE A 101 19.66 -17.42 -20.81
C PHE A 101 20.33 -16.14 -20.35
N CYS A 102 20.38 -15.84 -19.06
CA CYS A 102 20.91 -14.58 -18.52
C CYS A 102 20.14 -13.34 -19.00
N GLU A 103 18.85 -13.51 -19.26
CA GLU A 103 17.92 -12.51 -19.77
C GLU A 103 17.34 -11.60 -18.68
N ILE A 104 17.40 -12.03 -17.42
CA ILE A 104 16.88 -11.31 -16.26
C ILE A 104 17.99 -10.39 -15.75
N GLY A 105 17.75 -9.08 -15.79
CA GLY A 105 18.69 -8.07 -15.31
C GLY A 105 18.55 -7.77 -13.81
N PRO A 106 19.46 -6.97 -13.25
CA PRO A 106 19.36 -6.50 -11.87
C PRO A 106 18.11 -5.63 -11.63
N ASP A 107 17.61 -4.96 -12.67
CA ASP A 107 16.42 -4.10 -12.62
C ASP A 107 15.10 -4.90 -12.73
N ASP A 108 15.18 -6.21 -12.98
CA ASP A 108 14.01 -7.11 -13.07
C ASP A 108 13.70 -7.68 -11.67
N CYS A 109 13.26 -6.79 -10.81
CA CYS A 109 12.88 -7.02 -9.42
C CYS A 109 11.42 -6.55 -9.20
N TYR A 110 10.80 -6.98 -8.10
CA TYR A 110 9.47 -6.48 -7.71
C TYR A 110 9.60 -5.55 -6.50
N GLU A 111 8.85 -4.45 -6.49
CA GLU A 111 8.77 -3.56 -5.33
C GLU A 111 7.84 -4.16 -4.26
N GLU A 112 7.77 -3.60 -3.06
CA GLU A 112 6.83 -4.10 -2.01
C GLU A 112 5.36 -4.11 -2.49
N ASP A 113 5.05 -3.36 -3.55
CA ASP A 113 3.85 -3.50 -4.36
C ASP A 113 4.03 -4.46 -5.57
N SER A 114 4.03 -5.76 -5.29
CA SER A 114 4.17 -6.84 -6.29
C SER A 114 3.06 -6.84 -7.35
N PHE A 115 1.94 -6.15 -7.12
CA PHE A 115 0.83 -6.00 -8.07
C PHE A 115 1.28 -5.37 -9.40
N TYR A 116 2.17 -4.38 -9.32
CA TYR A 116 2.67 -3.64 -10.48
C TYR A 116 3.89 -4.27 -11.14
N TYR A 117 4.34 -5.43 -10.67
CA TYR A 117 5.47 -6.11 -11.29
C TYR A 117 5.18 -6.45 -12.76
N ARG A 118 5.98 -5.89 -13.68
CA ARG A 118 5.89 -6.12 -15.14
C ARG A 118 7.19 -6.68 -15.73
N GLY A 119 8.04 -7.25 -14.88
CA GLY A 119 9.30 -7.86 -15.28
C GLY A 119 9.12 -9.17 -16.07
N ARG A 120 10.25 -9.80 -16.42
CA ARG A 120 10.34 -10.94 -17.36
C ARG A 120 10.72 -12.25 -16.70
N VAL A 121 10.78 -12.30 -15.37
CA VAL A 121 10.98 -13.56 -14.63
C VAL A 121 9.83 -14.52 -14.97
N ASN A 122 10.16 -15.77 -15.30
CA ASN A 122 9.20 -16.82 -15.64
C ASN A 122 9.54 -18.17 -14.97
N GLN A 123 10.19 -18.11 -13.81
CA GLN A 123 10.61 -19.27 -13.04
C GLN A 123 10.06 -19.17 -11.60
N ALA A 124 9.48 -20.28 -11.14
CA ALA A 124 9.07 -20.46 -9.75
C ALA A 124 10.27 -20.70 -8.82
N GLU A 125 10.14 -20.42 -7.53
CA GLU A 125 11.20 -20.65 -6.52
C GLU A 125 11.67 -22.11 -6.45
N ASN A 126 10.76 -23.04 -6.75
CA ASN A 126 11.09 -24.46 -6.86
C ASN A 126 11.87 -24.83 -8.15
N GLY A 127 12.24 -23.85 -8.96
CA GLY A 127 12.97 -23.97 -10.22
C GLY A 127 12.14 -24.37 -11.44
N ARG A 128 10.81 -24.55 -11.31
CA ARG A 128 9.94 -24.90 -12.46
C ARG A 128 9.64 -23.68 -13.31
N THR A 129 9.52 -23.90 -14.62
CA THR A 129 9.10 -22.86 -15.56
C THR A 129 7.60 -22.60 -15.43
N CYS A 130 7.24 -21.32 -15.41
CA CYS A 130 5.87 -20.86 -15.40
C CYS A 130 5.13 -21.29 -16.68
N LEU A 131 3.88 -21.71 -16.52
CA LEU A 131 2.93 -21.89 -17.60
C LEU A 131 2.58 -20.52 -18.20
N HIS A 132 2.34 -20.51 -19.50
CA HIS A 132 1.80 -19.32 -20.16
C HIS A 132 0.37 -19.04 -19.68
N TRP A 133 0.03 -17.76 -19.50
CA TRP A 133 -1.30 -17.36 -19.05
C TRP A 133 -2.40 -17.67 -20.07
N ASN A 134 -2.04 -17.80 -21.36
CA ASN A 134 -2.92 -18.26 -22.44
C ASN A 134 -2.78 -19.78 -22.72
N SER A 135 -2.26 -20.55 -21.77
CA SER A 135 -2.24 -22.02 -21.87
C SER A 135 -3.66 -22.56 -21.86
N ARG A 136 -3.94 -23.53 -22.74
CA ARG A 136 -5.21 -24.27 -22.77
C ARG A 136 -5.60 -24.90 -21.41
N LEU A 137 -4.61 -25.18 -20.57
CA LEU A 137 -4.83 -25.77 -19.25
C LEU A 137 -5.43 -24.78 -18.22
N LEU A 138 -5.46 -23.48 -18.56
CA LEU A 138 -5.92 -22.41 -17.68
C LEU A 138 -7.29 -21.84 -18.07
N LEU A 139 -7.93 -22.35 -19.14
CA LEU A 139 -9.20 -21.80 -19.64
C LEU A 139 -10.34 -21.86 -18.59
N ASP A 140 -10.31 -22.86 -17.70
CA ASP A 140 -11.29 -23.01 -16.61
C ASP A 140 -10.88 -22.31 -15.30
N TYR A 141 -9.70 -21.68 -15.26
CA TYR A 141 -9.22 -20.96 -14.08
C TYR A 141 -9.67 -19.50 -14.14
N SER A 142 -10.00 -18.90 -12.98
CA SER A 142 -10.44 -17.51 -12.89
C SER A 142 -9.38 -16.48 -13.32
N ILE A 143 -8.10 -16.84 -13.24
CA ILE A 143 -6.96 -15.99 -13.58
C ILE A 143 -6.26 -16.59 -14.79
N ASN A 144 -6.46 -15.99 -15.96
CA ASN A 144 -5.85 -16.40 -17.23
C ASN A 144 -5.81 -15.22 -18.22
N ALA A 145 -5.19 -15.39 -19.39
CA ALA A 145 -5.03 -14.32 -20.38
C ALA A 145 -6.32 -13.78 -21.02
N PHE A 146 -7.46 -14.42 -20.78
CA PHE A 146 -8.76 -14.08 -21.34
C PHE A 146 -9.75 -13.54 -20.29
N MET A 147 -9.29 -13.31 -19.05
CA MET A 147 -10.10 -12.66 -18.02
C MET A 147 -10.33 -11.17 -18.34
N GLU A 148 -11.39 -10.60 -17.75
CA GLU A 148 -11.64 -9.16 -17.81
C GLU A 148 -10.48 -8.41 -17.16
N ASP A 149 -10.05 -7.30 -17.78
CA ASP A 149 -8.91 -6.49 -17.33
C ASP A 149 -7.56 -7.21 -17.24
N ALA A 150 -7.36 -8.36 -17.91
CA ALA A 150 -6.08 -9.10 -17.94
C ALA A 150 -4.87 -8.20 -18.23
N GLU A 151 -5.02 -7.26 -19.17
CA GLU A 151 -3.98 -6.29 -19.54
C GLU A 151 -3.59 -5.38 -18.36
N SER A 152 -4.57 -4.96 -17.54
CA SER A 152 -4.32 -4.12 -16.37
C SER A 152 -3.43 -4.83 -15.33
N TYR A 153 -3.59 -6.16 -15.19
CA TYR A 153 -2.76 -7.03 -14.35
C TYR A 153 -1.43 -7.43 -15.03
N GLY A 154 -1.19 -6.97 -16.25
CA GLY A 154 -0.03 -7.35 -17.06
C GLY A 154 -0.05 -8.81 -17.50
N ILE A 155 -1.21 -9.45 -17.52
CA ILE A 155 -1.41 -10.83 -17.99
C ILE A 155 -1.68 -10.80 -19.49
N GLY A 156 -1.05 -11.69 -20.25
CA GLY A 156 -1.22 -11.78 -21.70
C GLY A 156 -0.55 -13.01 -22.30
N GLU A 157 -0.16 -12.94 -23.58
CA GLU A 157 0.45 -14.05 -24.34
C GLU A 157 1.92 -14.31 -23.96
N HIS A 158 2.20 -14.49 -22.66
CA HIS A 158 3.52 -14.78 -22.10
C HIS A 158 3.40 -15.65 -20.85
N ASN A 159 4.54 -16.04 -20.27
CA ASN A 159 4.61 -16.82 -19.03
C ASN A 159 5.35 -16.08 -17.89
N PHE A 160 5.47 -14.76 -17.98
CA PHE A 160 6.07 -13.96 -16.92
C PHE A 160 5.20 -13.91 -15.67
N CYS A 161 5.84 -13.92 -14.50
CA CYS A 161 5.21 -13.87 -13.19
C CYS A 161 4.42 -12.59 -12.99
N ARG A 162 3.25 -12.68 -12.34
CA ARG A 162 2.36 -11.56 -12.04
C ARG A 162 1.75 -11.73 -10.66
N ASN A 163 1.12 -10.69 -10.15
CA ASN A 163 0.41 -10.73 -8.87
C ASN A 163 -1.00 -10.11 -9.00
N PRO A 164 -1.91 -10.73 -9.76
CA PRO A 164 -3.23 -10.17 -10.06
C PRO A 164 -4.19 -10.14 -8.86
N ASP A 165 -3.93 -10.94 -7.83
CA ASP A 165 -4.75 -11.17 -6.63
C ASP A 165 -4.16 -10.56 -5.36
N ASP A 166 -3.12 -9.73 -5.51
CA ASP A 166 -2.42 -9.05 -4.40
C ASP A 166 -1.85 -10.00 -3.32
N ASP A 167 -1.33 -11.16 -3.74
CA ASP A 167 -0.58 -12.07 -2.86
C ASP A 167 0.80 -11.48 -2.47
N GLN A 168 1.51 -12.15 -1.57
CA GLN A 168 2.76 -11.67 -0.96
C GLN A 168 3.87 -11.34 -1.96
N LYS A 169 3.92 -12.01 -3.12
CA LYS A 169 4.91 -11.78 -4.18
C LYS A 169 4.41 -12.32 -5.52
N PRO A 170 5.03 -11.92 -6.65
CA PRO A 170 4.61 -12.41 -7.96
C PRO A 170 4.68 -13.93 -8.02
N TRP A 171 3.65 -14.53 -8.63
CA TRP A 171 3.51 -15.97 -8.76
C TRP A 171 3.13 -16.35 -10.19
N CYS A 172 3.12 -17.65 -10.45
CA CYS A 172 2.67 -18.19 -11.71
C CYS A 172 2.11 -19.62 -11.57
N PHE A 173 1.35 -20.08 -12.55
CA PHE A 173 0.97 -21.47 -12.64
C PHE A 173 2.15 -22.35 -13.08
N ILE A 174 2.25 -23.55 -12.51
CA ILE A 174 3.26 -24.56 -12.81
C ILE A 174 2.60 -25.93 -13.01
N ARG A 175 3.20 -26.75 -13.87
CA ARG A 175 2.77 -28.15 -14.04
C ARG A 175 3.53 -29.05 -13.06
N LYS A 176 2.84 -29.72 -12.14
CA LYS A 176 3.40 -30.70 -11.18
C LYS A 176 2.64 -32.03 -11.26
N ASN A 177 3.36 -33.10 -11.65
CA ASN A 177 2.82 -34.45 -11.80
C ASN A 177 1.57 -34.51 -12.70
N GLY A 178 1.62 -33.81 -13.84
CA GLY A 178 0.51 -33.75 -14.79
C GLY A 178 -0.64 -32.82 -14.39
N LYS A 179 -0.66 -32.27 -13.16
CA LYS A 179 -1.68 -31.32 -12.68
C LYS A 179 -1.17 -29.88 -12.70
N VAL A 180 -2.09 -28.94 -12.90
CA VAL A 180 -1.81 -27.51 -12.73
C VAL A 180 -1.82 -27.18 -11.24
N LYS A 181 -0.79 -26.48 -10.79
CA LYS A 181 -0.67 -25.86 -9.46
C LYS A 181 -0.15 -24.43 -9.65
N TRP A 182 -0.08 -23.66 -8.59
CA TRP A 182 0.63 -22.38 -8.56
C TRP A 182 1.81 -22.47 -7.59
N ASP A 183 2.80 -21.61 -7.78
CA ASP A 183 3.90 -21.40 -6.85
C ASP A 183 4.43 -19.98 -7.03
N PHE A 184 5.09 -19.45 -6.01
CA PHE A 184 5.67 -18.14 -6.11
C PHE A 184 6.91 -18.14 -7.01
N CYS A 185 7.20 -16.97 -7.57
CA CYS A 185 8.33 -16.78 -8.46
C CYS A 185 9.62 -16.40 -7.77
N ASP A 186 10.74 -16.79 -8.38
CA ASP A 186 12.09 -16.37 -8.01
C ASP A 186 12.37 -14.94 -8.52
N VAL A 187 11.50 -14.01 -8.15
CA VAL A 187 11.70 -12.57 -8.35
C VAL A 187 12.28 -12.03 -7.05
N SER A 188 13.32 -11.22 -7.14
CA SER A 188 13.89 -10.58 -5.95
C SER A 188 13.16 -9.26 -5.67
N LEU A 189 13.06 -8.88 -4.40
CA LEU A 189 12.59 -7.55 -4.04
C LEU A 189 13.57 -6.50 -4.60
N CYS A 190 13.06 -5.38 -5.08
CA CYS A 190 13.86 -4.20 -5.40
C CYS A 190 14.39 -3.55 -4.11
N SER A 191 15.25 -4.24 -3.37
CA SER A 191 16.02 -3.62 -2.31
C SER A 191 17.18 -2.89 -2.96
N GLY A 192 17.32 -1.58 -2.70
CA GLY A 192 18.61 -0.92 -2.81
C GLY A 192 19.61 -1.83 -2.11
N ARG A 193 20.60 -2.33 -2.85
CA ARG A 193 21.54 -3.33 -2.34
C ARG A 193 22.01 -2.86 -0.96
N ASP A 194 21.71 -3.64 0.07
CA ASP A 194 22.44 -3.63 1.32
C ASP A 194 23.90 -3.98 0.98
N LYS A 195 24.63 -2.96 0.53
CA LYS A 195 26.05 -2.92 0.75
C LYS A 195 26.17 -2.40 2.17
N GLU A 196 26.75 -3.24 3.01
CA GLU A 196 27.40 -2.87 4.26
C GLU A 196 28.16 -1.55 4.04
N ILE A 197 27.54 -0.44 4.39
CA ILE A 197 28.22 0.77 4.77
C ILE A 197 27.86 0.91 6.23
N GLN A 198 28.87 0.68 7.07
CA GLN A 198 28.84 1.08 8.47
C GLN A 198 28.70 2.60 8.54
N GLU A 199 27.49 3.11 8.42
CA GLU A 199 27.16 4.40 8.98
C GLU A 199 26.70 4.16 10.41
N GLN A 200 27.37 4.84 11.34
CA GLN A 200 26.92 4.97 12.72
C GLN A 200 25.52 5.60 12.72
N GLU A 201 24.48 4.76 12.63
CA GLU A 201 23.13 5.19 12.98
C GLU A 201 23.15 5.56 14.46
N ASN A 202 23.01 6.86 14.69
CA ASN A 202 22.73 7.45 15.97
C ASN A 202 21.49 6.74 16.56
N GLU A 203 21.57 6.22 17.79
CA GLU A 203 20.57 5.40 18.52
C GLU A 203 19.21 6.10 18.79
N MET A 204 18.86 7.14 18.02
CA MET A 204 17.66 7.96 18.18
C MET A 204 16.49 7.42 17.34
N PHE A 205 15.30 7.36 17.93
CA PHE A 205 14.05 6.79 17.42
C PHE A 205 14.06 5.26 17.21
N LYS A 206 14.91 4.53 17.94
CA LYS A 206 14.96 3.06 17.90
C LYS A 206 13.68 2.41 18.46
N THR A 207 12.98 3.10 19.37
CA THR A 207 11.67 2.69 19.89
C THR A 207 10.62 3.73 19.55
N CYS A 208 9.42 3.27 19.20
CA CYS A 208 8.25 4.10 18.92
C CYS A 208 7.22 3.96 20.03
N GLY A 209 6.28 4.90 20.12
CA GLY A 209 5.07 4.78 20.95
C GLY A 209 5.30 4.77 22.46
N GLN A 210 6.50 5.09 22.95
CA GLN A 210 6.86 5.00 24.37
C GLN A 210 7.17 6.39 24.96
N PRO A 211 6.21 7.03 25.68
CA PRO A 211 6.47 8.27 26.38
C PRO A 211 7.30 8.02 27.65
N GLU A 212 8.21 8.95 28.00
CA GLU A 212 9.06 8.84 29.20
C GLU A 212 8.27 8.99 30.51
N SER A 213 7.14 9.73 30.50
CA SER A 213 6.34 9.93 31.70
C SER A 213 5.27 8.85 31.84
N GLN A 214 5.66 7.71 32.44
CA GLN A 214 4.76 6.63 32.89
C GLN A 214 4.12 6.93 34.25
N ASN A 215 3.79 8.20 34.55
CA ASN A 215 2.99 8.49 35.74
C ASN A 215 1.53 8.16 35.46
N GLY A 216 1.16 6.92 35.77
CA GLY A 216 -0.19 6.39 35.62
C GLY A 216 -1.21 7.31 36.25
N LEU A 217 -2.28 7.63 35.52
CA LEU A 217 -3.36 8.43 36.06
C LEU A 217 -4.74 7.91 35.69
N LYS A 218 -5.55 7.90 36.77
CA LYS A 218 -6.96 7.61 36.90
C LYS A 218 -7.83 8.13 35.76
N ARG A 219 -8.76 7.25 35.38
CA ARG A 219 -9.94 7.45 34.51
C ARG A 219 -10.74 8.70 34.90
N ILE A 220 -10.69 9.75 34.09
CA ILE A 220 -11.51 10.96 34.23
C ILE A 220 -11.96 11.44 32.83
N TYR A 221 -13.23 11.83 32.71
CA TYR A 221 -13.95 12.14 31.46
C TYR A 221 -13.88 13.64 31.10
N GLY A 222 -13.89 13.99 29.80
CA GLY A 222 -14.20 15.35 29.32
C GLY A 222 -13.07 16.20 28.70
N GLY A 223 -11.95 15.60 28.29
CA GLY A 223 -10.82 16.33 27.70
C GLY A 223 -9.99 17.06 28.78
N THR A 224 -8.81 16.53 29.10
CA THR A 224 -7.94 17.12 30.13
C THR A 224 -6.76 17.85 29.50
N LYS A 225 -6.27 18.90 30.17
CA LYS A 225 -4.98 19.51 29.82
C LYS A 225 -3.92 18.43 29.92
N THR A 226 -3.25 18.13 28.80
CA THR A 226 -2.16 17.15 28.84
C THR A 226 -0.94 17.73 29.53
N THR A 227 -0.12 16.88 30.13
CA THR A 227 1.23 17.22 30.57
C THR A 227 2.18 17.19 29.37
N ALA A 228 3.19 18.07 29.37
CA ALA A 228 4.19 18.10 28.31
C ALA A 228 4.93 16.74 28.25
N GLY A 229 5.03 16.17 27.05
CA GLY A 229 5.69 14.88 26.82
C GLY A 229 4.82 13.64 27.07
N LYS A 230 3.53 13.79 27.42
CA LYS A 230 2.58 12.65 27.51
C LYS A 230 2.29 12.04 26.13
N HIS A 231 2.17 12.90 25.12
CA HIS A 231 1.90 12.52 23.72
C HIS A 231 2.98 13.14 22.81
N PRO A 232 4.23 12.66 22.91
CA PRO A 232 5.41 13.31 22.31
C PRO A 232 5.47 13.22 20.77
N TRP A 233 4.58 12.46 20.15
CA TRP A 233 4.40 12.36 18.70
C TRP A 233 3.41 13.37 18.12
N MET A 234 2.73 14.15 18.97
CA MET A 234 1.75 15.14 18.51
C MET A 234 2.43 16.24 17.69
N VAL A 235 1.82 16.57 16.55
CA VAL A 235 2.32 17.61 15.64
C VAL A 235 1.30 18.73 15.48
N SER A 236 1.78 19.98 15.54
CA SER A 236 1.00 21.15 15.15
C SER A 236 1.36 21.55 13.73
N LEU A 237 0.43 21.42 12.79
CA LEU A 237 0.56 22.01 11.45
C LEU A 237 0.17 23.48 11.50
N GLN A 238 1.05 24.30 10.95
CA GLN A 238 0.98 25.75 11.04
C GLN A 238 1.19 26.38 9.68
N ARG A 239 0.48 27.49 9.43
CA ARG A 239 0.65 28.29 8.21
C ARG A 239 1.36 29.59 8.55
N LYS A 240 2.41 29.93 7.80
CA LYS A 240 3.06 31.24 7.92
C LYS A 240 2.30 32.26 7.06
N SER A 241 1.93 33.37 7.67
CA SER A 241 1.53 34.61 7.00
C SER A 241 2.54 35.70 7.37
N SER A 242 2.59 36.81 6.62
CA SER A 242 3.67 37.81 6.65
C SER A 242 4.07 38.34 8.04
N ARG A 243 3.23 38.19 9.08
CA ARG A 243 3.57 38.48 10.49
C ARG A 243 3.01 37.50 11.54
N ARG A 244 2.37 36.39 11.14
CA ARG A 244 1.71 35.47 12.08
C ARG A 244 1.86 34.03 11.64
N VAL A 245 2.07 33.14 12.60
CA VAL A 245 2.03 31.69 12.42
C VAL A 245 0.78 31.17 13.10
N THR A 246 -0.08 30.48 12.36
CA THR A 246 -1.37 30.02 12.85
C THR A 246 -1.49 28.52 12.72
N HIS A 247 -1.76 27.84 13.82
CA HIS A 247 -2.16 26.43 13.81
C HIS A 247 -3.50 26.26 13.10
N PHE A 248 -3.62 25.20 12.30
CA PHE A 248 -4.86 24.89 11.57
C PHE A 248 -5.22 23.40 11.57
N CYS A 249 -4.23 22.50 11.69
CA CYS A 249 -4.45 21.05 11.77
C CYS A 249 -3.42 20.39 12.69
N GLY A 250 -3.75 19.19 13.16
CA GLY A 250 -2.85 18.26 13.81
C GLY A 250 -2.08 17.37 12.83
N GLY A 251 -1.17 16.58 13.38
CA GLY A 251 -0.43 15.53 12.70
C GLY A 251 0.22 14.61 13.72
N VAL A 252 0.92 13.59 13.23
CA VAL A 252 1.65 12.64 14.07
C VAL A 252 3.02 12.32 13.48
N LEU A 253 4.05 12.43 14.31
CA LEU A 253 5.42 12.07 13.95
C LEU A 253 5.54 10.55 13.94
N ILE A 254 5.90 9.96 12.80
CA ILE A 254 6.02 8.51 12.63
C ILE A 254 7.46 8.06 12.34
N LYS A 255 8.30 8.96 11.80
CA LYS A 255 9.76 8.86 11.76
C LYS A 255 10.37 10.26 11.93
N SER A 256 11.68 10.35 12.16
CA SER A 256 12.40 11.63 12.38
C SER A 256 12.09 12.69 11.31
N CYS A 257 12.00 12.32 10.03
CA CYS A 257 11.68 13.23 8.92
C CYS A 257 10.24 13.15 8.41
N TRP A 258 9.36 12.37 9.06
CA TRP A 258 8.06 12.00 8.48
C TRP A 258 6.91 12.24 9.44
N VAL A 259 5.96 13.06 9.01
CA VAL A 259 4.71 13.36 9.70
C VAL A 259 3.54 12.84 8.87
N LEU A 260 2.60 12.16 9.52
CA LEU A 260 1.33 11.73 8.96
C LEU A 260 0.23 12.72 9.38
N THR A 261 -0.68 13.03 8.46
CA THR A 261 -1.83 13.93 8.70
C THR A 261 -2.96 13.60 7.73
N ALA A 262 -4.07 14.35 7.77
CA ALA A 262 -5.18 14.23 6.83
C ALA A 262 -4.88 14.97 5.51
N ALA A 263 -5.39 14.47 4.39
CA ALA A 263 -5.20 15.08 3.08
C ALA A 263 -5.91 16.43 2.96
N HIS A 264 -7.12 16.55 3.51
CA HIS A 264 -7.88 17.80 3.48
C HIS A 264 -7.17 18.97 4.19
N CYS A 265 -6.25 18.68 5.12
CA CYS A 265 -5.43 19.69 5.78
C CYS A 265 -4.43 20.35 4.81
N VAL A 266 -4.02 19.64 3.77
CA VAL A 266 -2.89 20.04 2.90
C VAL A 266 -3.26 20.15 1.42
N GLU A 267 -4.53 19.90 1.08
CA GLU A 267 -5.08 20.02 -0.28
C GLU A 267 -4.90 21.43 -0.87
N ARG A 268 -5.10 22.49 -0.08
CA ARG A 268 -4.98 23.89 -0.54
C ARG A 268 -3.55 24.39 -0.41
N HIS A 269 -2.80 24.41 -1.53
CA HIS A 269 -1.43 24.95 -1.72
C HIS A 269 -0.55 24.99 -0.46
N ALA A 270 0.41 24.05 -0.42
CA ALA A 270 1.41 23.82 0.63
C ALA A 270 2.44 24.94 0.86
N GLU A 271 2.32 26.07 0.16
CA GLU A 271 3.21 27.21 0.38
C GLU A 271 3.03 27.74 1.81
N ASN A 272 4.15 27.98 2.49
CA ASN A 272 4.22 28.46 3.87
C ASN A 272 3.77 27.45 4.95
N LEU A 273 3.77 26.15 4.66
CA LEU A 273 3.50 25.10 5.63
C LEU A 273 4.71 24.87 6.57
N GLN A 274 4.42 24.80 7.87
CA GLN A 274 5.39 24.55 8.93
C GLN A 274 4.85 23.50 9.91
N VAL A 275 5.75 22.69 10.43
CA VAL A 275 5.50 21.65 11.43
C VAL A 275 6.15 22.08 12.74
N ALA A 276 5.41 22.04 13.85
CA ALA A 276 5.94 22.22 15.20
C ALA A 276 5.73 20.94 16.04
N LEU A 277 6.82 20.42 16.59
CA LEU A 277 6.91 19.23 17.45
C LEU A 277 7.19 19.65 18.90
N GLY A 278 6.76 18.84 19.87
CA GLY A 278 7.01 19.11 21.31
C GLY A 278 6.25 20.33 21.87
N LYS A 279 5.33 20.90 21.07
CA LYS A 279 4.52 22.05 21.44
C LYS A 279 3.41 21.64 22.40
N GLN A 280 3.14 22.50 23.38
CA GLN A 280 2.09 22.32 24.38
C GLN A 280 1.09 23.47 24.34
N ASN A 281 1.57 24.71 24.16
CA ASN A 281 0.74 25.91 24.11
C ASN A 281 0.84 26.67 22.78
N LEU A 282 -0.29 26.86 22.07
CA LEU A 282 -0.33 27.53 20.77
C LEU A 282 0.05 29.01 20.81
N LYS A 283 -0.09 29.70 21.94
CA LYS A 283 0.19 31.14 22.07
C LYS A 283 1.62 31.45 22.49
N ARG A 284 2.35 30.46 23.00
CA ARG A 284 3.70 30.65 23.55
C ARG A 284 4.69 29.89 22.69
N ARG A 285 5.91 30.42 22.58
CA ARG A 285 7.04 29.67 22.07
C ARG A 285 7.75 29.04 23.26
N GLU A 286 7.87 27.72 23.23
CA GLU A 286 8.44 26.94 24.31
C GLU A 286 9.81 26.39 23.89
N HIS A 287 10.75 26.33 24.84
CA HIS A 287 12.13 25.93 24.58
C HIS A 287 12.28 24.50 24.04
N GLN A 288 11.32 23.62 24.32
CA GLN A 288 11.33 22.23 23.87
C GLN A 288 10.81 22.03 22.44
N GLU A 289 10.33 23.09 21.78
CA GLU A 289 9.73 22.99 20.45
C GLU A 289 10.80 22.78 19.38
N GLN A 290 10.55 21.84 18.48
CA GLN A 290 11.33 21.69 17.25
C GLN A 290 10.44 22.06 16.07
N ILE A 291 10.91 23.00 15.25
CA ILE A 291 10.10 23.60 14.20
C ILE A 291 10.78 23.35 12.85
N PHE A 292 10.06 22.74 11.92
CA PHE A 292 10.55 22.37 10.61
C PHE A 292 9.65 22.94 9.52
N ASP A 293 10.27 23.42 8.44
CA ASP A 293 9.53 23.68 7.20
C ASP A 293 9.25 22.35 6.50
N VAL A 294 8.18 22.29 5.72
CA VAL A 294 7.84 21.09 4.96
C VAL A 294 8.53 21.14 3.60
N GLU A 295 9.32 20.11 3.30
CA GLU A 295 9.98 19.94 2.01
C GLU A 295 9.02 19.42 0.95
N LYS A 296 8.23 18.39 1.32
CA LYS A 296 7.32 17.73 0.38
C LYS A 296 6.01 17.36 1.05
N VAL A 297 4.92 17.60 0.33
CA VAL A 297 3.57 17.14 0.67
C VAL A 297 3.19 16.02 -0.28
N ILE A 298 2.77 14.88 0.26
CA ILE A 298 2.40 13.69 -0.49
C ILE A 298 0.99 13.27 -0.05
N MET A 299 -0.02 13.71 -0.81
CA MET A 299 -1.40 13.28 -0.59
C MET A 299 -1.62 11.88 -1.17
N HIS A 300 -2.54 11.13 -0.57
CA HIS A 300 -2.95 9.86 -1.15
C HIS A 300 -3.58 10.10 -2.54
N HIS A 301 -3.13 9.34 -3.54
CA HIS A 301 -3.53 9.55 -4.95
C HIS A 301 -5.02 9.31 -5.24
N ARG A 302 -5.70 8.55 -4.37
CA ARG A 302 -7.17 8.33 -4.42
C ARG A 302 -7.95 9.22 -3.46
N TYR A 303 -7.31 10.23 -2.88
CA TYR A 303 -8.01 11.21 -2.06
C TYR A 303 -9.08 11.90 -2.90
N ARG A 304 -10.31 11.92 -2.40
CA ARG A 304 -11.47 12.55 -3.05
C ARG A 304 -12.50 12.92 -2.01
N THR A 305 -13.33 13.91 -2.34
CA THR A 305 -14.48 14.28 -1.51
C THR A 305 -15.75 14.06 -2.30
N GLU A 306 -16.67 13.24 -1.77
CA GLU A 306 -17.99 12.97 -2.36
C GLU A 306 -19.05 13.20 -1.29
N ASP A 307 -20.09 14.00 -1.58
CA ASP A 307 -21.14 14.40 -0.63
C ASP A 307 -20.59 14.89 0.73
N ASP A 308 -19.59 15.77 0.72
CA ASP A 308 -18.87 16.27 1.90
C ASP A 308 -18.14 15.19 2.74
N VAL A 309 -17.99 13.97 2.22
CA VAL A 309 -17.21 12.88 2.85
C VAL A 309 -15.83 12.77 2.21
N PRO A 310 -14.75 12.97 2.98
CA PRO A 310 -13.38 12.85 2.47
C PRO A 310 -12.91 11.37 2.50
N TYR A 311 -12.82 10.74 1.33
CA TYR A 311 -12.33 9.37 1.14
C TYR A 311 -10.82 9.34 0.93
N ASN A 312 -10.14 8.32 1.47
CA ASN A 312 -8.67 8.20 1.48
C ASN A 312 -7.98 9.45 2.03
N ASP A 313 -8.53 10.02 3.10
CA ASP A 313 -8.12 11.29 3.68
C ASP A 313 -6.85 11.15 4.53
N ILE A 314 -5.72 11.01 3.84
CA ILE A 314 -4.41 10.82 4.45
C ILE A 314 -3.30 11.44 3.59
N ALA A 315 -2.32 12.05 4.25
CA ALA A 315 -1.17 12.67 3.62
C ALA A 315 0.10 12.49 4.45
N LEU A 316 1.24 12.41 3.77
CA LEU A 316 2.57 12.41 4.34
C LEU A 316 3.24 13.76 4.11
N LEU A 317 3.94 14.23 5.13
CA LEU A 317 4.78 15.41 5.09
C LEU A 317 6.23 15.01 5.33
N LYS A 318 7.09 15.35 4.38
CA LYS A 318 8.54 15.24 4.54
C LYS A 318 9.08 16.54 5.13
N LEU A 319 9.75 16.44 6.27
CA LEU A 319 10.33 17.59 6.95
C LEU A 319 11.62 18.02 6.25
N LYS A 320 11.78 19.32 6.04
CA LYS A 320 13.02 19.90 5.53
C LYS A 320 14.09 19.85 6.65
N PRO A 321 15.23 19.16 6.45
CA PRO A 321 16.28 19.08 7.46
C PRO A 321 16.87 20.46 7.80
N ILE A 322 17.27 20.65 9.06
CA ILE A 322 18.06 21.78 9.54
C ILE A 322 19.45 21.23 9.84
N ASP A 323 20.48 21.77 9.18
CA ASP A 323 21.86 21.29 9.31
C ASP A 323 22.01 19.77 9.08
N GLY A 324 21.23 19.23 8.14
CA GLY A 324 21.23 17.81 7.80
C GLY A 324 20.48 16.91 8.78
N GLN A 325 19.81 17.47 9.80
CA GLN A 325 19.04 16.71 10.79
C GLN A 325 17.56 17.09 10.75
N CYS A 326 16.69 16.08 10.81
CA CYS A 326 15.24 16.27 11.01
C CYS A 326 14.91 16.34 12.50
N ALA A 327 13.75 15.82 12.93
CA ALA A 327 13.39 15.79 14.34
C ALA A 327 14.44 15.01 15.15
N ILE A 328 14.82 15.56 16.30
CA ILE A 328 15.73 15.00 17.28
C ILE A 328 14.89 14.39 18.41
N GLU A 329 15.12 13.14 18.76
CA GLU A 329 14.37 12.51 19.85
C GLU A 329 14.66 13.21 21.19
N THR A 330 13.60 13.56 21.91
CA THR A 330 13.65 14.07 23.28
C THR A 330 12.47 13.52 24.06
N LYS A 331 12.42 13.76 25.37
CA LYS A 331 11.21 13.46 26.18
C LYS A 331 9.92 14.14 25.71
N TYR A 332 10.02 15.16 24.85
CA TYR A 332 8.88 15.89 24.28
C TYR A 332 8.62 15.60 22.81
N VAL A 333 9.57 14.96 22.12
CA VAL A 333 9.52 14.66 20.68
C VAL A 333 9.93 13.21 20.48
N LYS A 334 8.96 12.34 20.20
CA LYS A 334 9.16 10.91 19.91
C LYS A 334 8.19 10.50 18.79
N THR A 335 8.39 9.34 18.20
CA THR A 335 7.50 8.81 17.17
C THR A 335 6.38 7.96 17.77
N ALA A 336 5.21 7.93 17.12
CA ALA A 336 4.19 6.92 17.37
C ALA A 336 4.50 5.65 16.57
N CYS A 337 4.09 4.48 17.07
CA CYS A 337 4.20 3.25 16.29
C CYS A 337 3.13 3.20 15.19
N LEU A 338 3.50 2.69 14.01
CA LEU A 338 2.51 2.31 13.01
C LEU A 338 1.91 0.94 13.39
N PRO A 339 0.58 0.77 13.40
CA PRO A 339 -0.07 -0.49 13.79
C PRO A 339 0.13 -1.54 12.70
N ASP A 340 0.69 -2.70 13.03
CA ASP A 340 0.68 -3.90 12.18
C ASP A 340 -0.39 -4.92 12.64
N LEU A 341 -1.29 -4.45 13.49
CA LEU A 341 -2.31 -5.22 14.19
C LEU A 341 -3.64 -4.48 14.24
N GLU A 342 -4.72 -5.23 14.42
CA GLU A 342 -6.05 -4.69 14.61
C GLU A 342 -6.42 -4.64 16.08
N PHE A 343 -7.05 -3.55 16.50
CA PHE A 343 -7.58 -3.40 17.85
C PHE A 343 -9.07 -3.82 17.89
N PRO A 344 -9.50 -4.60 18.89
CA PRO A 344 -10.88 -5.05 18.97
C PRO A 344 -11.84 -3.89 19.24
N VAL A 345 -13.08 -4.02 18.78
CA VAL A 345 -14.16 -3.06 19.07
C VAL A 345 -14.31 -2.88 20.58
N GLY A 346 -14.49 -1.63 21.02
CA GLY A 346 -14.60 -1.26 22.44
C GLY A 346 -13.27 -0.96 23.14
N THR A 347 -12.13 -1.18 22.47
CA THR A 347 -10.81 -0.75 22.95
C THR A 347 -10.81 0.74 23.28
N ASP A 348 -10.22 1.09 24.43
CA ASP A 348 -9.98 2.48 24.81
C ASP A 348 -8.74 3.02 24.08
N CYS A 349 -8.95 4.08 23.30
CA CYS A 349 -7.92 4.81 22.58
C CYS A 349 -7.93 6.28 23.00
N PHE A 350 -6.91 7.03 22.59
CA PHE A 350 -6.67 8.42 22.98
C PHE A 350 -6.63 9.30 21.75
N ILE A 351 -7.41 10.37 21.79
CA ILE A 351 -7.32 11.49 20.83
C ILE A 351 -6.60 12.65 21.49
N THR A 352 -5.79 13.36 20.71
CA THR A 352 -4.95 14.45 21.20
C THR A 352 -4.96 15.62 20.23
N GLY A 353 -5.10 16.84 20.76
CA GLY A 353 -4.99 18.05 19.95
C GLY A 353 -5.44 19.32 20.65
N TRP A 354 -5.59 20.39 19.88
CA TRP A 354 -5.91 21.75 20.34
C TRP A 354 -7.32 22.21 19.90
N GLY A 355 -8.14 21.29 19.41
CA GLY A 355 -9.46 21.53 18.87
C GLY A 355 -10.44 22.18 19.85
N LYS A 356 -11.62 22.50 19.32
CA LYS A 356 -12.71 23.14 20.06
C LYS A 356 -13.14 22.28 21.24
N THR A 357 -13.35 22.94 22.38
CA THR A 357 -13.96 22.32 23.56
C THR A 357 -15.48 22.52 23.54
N GLU A 358 -16.22 21.87 24.45
CA GLU A 358 -17.68 22.05 24.63
C GLU A 358 -18.12 23.52 24.84
N LYS A 359 -17.18 24.45 25.03
CA LYS A 359 -17.39 25.89 25.21
C LYS A 359 -17.04 26.74 23.98
N ASP A 360 -16.93 26.12 22.80
CA ASP A 360 -16.74 26.73 21.48
C ASP A 360 -15.42 27.51 21.23
N ASP A 361 -14.52 27.56 22.22
CA ASP A 361 -13.17 28.10 22.05
C ASP A 361 -12.15 27.00 21.70
N VAL A 362 -11.27 27.29 20.73
CA VAL A 362 -10.04 26.53 20.44
C VAL A 362 -9.14 26.57 21.67
N SER A 363 -8.75 25.42 22.19
CA SER A 363 -7.87 25.37 23.36
C SER A 363 -6.46 25.76 22.96
N PHE A 364 -5.92 26.82 23.57
CA PHE A 364 -4.51 27.14 23.40
C PHE A 364 -3.59 26.10 24.04
N GLN A 365 -4.10 25.25 24.92
CA GLN A 365 -3.36 24.18 25.60
C GLN A 365 -3.68 22.84 24.95
N LEU A 366 -2.68 21.99 24.74
CA LEU A 366 -2.89 20.65 24.21
C LEU A 366 -3.79 19.85 25.18
N LEU A 367 -4.78 19.17 24.63
CA LEU A 367 -5.75 18.36 25.34
C LEU A 367 -5.63 16.90 24.90
N ASP A 368 -6.07 16.00 25.78
CA ASP A 368 -6.29 14.60 25.43
C ASP A 368 -7.61 14.07 26.00
N ALA A 369 -8.23 13.14 25.27
CA ALA A 369 -9.46 12.47 25.68
C ALA A 369 -9.42 10.98 25.32
N SER A 370 -10.09 10.16 26.14
CA SER A 370 -10.26 8.74 25.84
C SER A 370 -11.57 8.50 25.10
N VAL A 371 -11.48 7.73 24.02
CA VAL A 371 -12.59 7.32 23.15
C VAL A 371 -12.58 5.81 22.97
N LYS A 372 -13.73 5.22 22.64
CA LYS A 372 -13.83 3.78 22.39
C LYS A 372 -14.00 3.51 20.90
N LEU A 373 -13.31 2.48 20.40
CA LEU A 373 -13.55 1.99 19.04
C LEU A 373 -14.98 1.46 18.90
N ILE A 374 -15.65 1.84 17.80
CA ILE A 374 -17.03 1.46 17.48
C ILE A 374 -17.00 0.54 16.26
N SER A 375 -17.88 -0.46 16.22
CA SER A 375 -17.94 -1.36 15.06
C SER A 375 -18.45 -0.66 13.81
N GLN A 376 -18.02 -1.13 12.65
CA GLN A 376 -18.47 -0.58 11.36
C GLN A 376 -19.99 -0.62 11.20
N GLU A 377 -20.63 -1.68 11.68
CA GLU A 377 -22.10 -1.80 11.69
C GLU A 377 -22.78 -0.69 12.49
N GLN A 378 -22.25 -0.36 13.68
CA GLN A 378 -22.80 0.71 14.51
C GLN A 378 -22.55 2.09 13.92
N CYS A 379 -21.37 2.30 13.34
CA CYS A 379 -21.00 3.51 12.61
C CYS A 379 -21.93 3.78 11.42
N ASN A 380 -22.21 2.74 10.63
CA ASN A 380 -23.06 2.84 9.43
C ASN A 380 -24.55 2.63 9.72
N ALA A 381 -24.96 2.55 10.98
CA ALA A 381 -26.37 2.49 11.33
C ALA A 381 -27.12 3.75 10.87
N PRO A 382 -28.43 3.67 10.53
CA PRO A 382 -29.20 4.82 10.04
C PRO A 382 -29.25 6.03 10.97
N ARG A 383 -29.05 5.81 12.28
CA ARG A 383 -29.02 6.87 13.31
C ARG A 383 -27.64 7.53 13.46
N ALA A 384 -26.60 6.91 12.90
CA ALA A 384 -25.24 7.41 12.86
C ALA A 384 -24.96 7.94 11.45
N TYR A 385 -24.21 7.24 10.61
CA TYR A 385 -23.80 7.74 9.30
C TYR A 385 -24.53 7.15 8.10
N ASP A 386 -25.50 6.26 8.30
CA ASP A 386 -26.38 5.73 7.24
C ASP A 386 -25.62 5.23 6.00
N LYS A 387 -24.69 4.29 6.22
CA LYS A 387 -23.86 3.65 5.18
C LYS A 387 -22.90 4.56 4.41
N ARG A 388 -22.58 5.76 4.92
CA ARG A 388 -21.62 6.68 4.26
C ARG A 388 -20.15 6.29 4.44
N LEU A 389 -19.80 5.47 5.44
CA LEU A 389 -18.40 5.08 5.70
C LEU A 389 -18.02 3.82 4.93
N ASP A 390 -16.86 3.85 4.28
CA ASP A 390 -16.24 2.70 3.62
C ASP A 390 -15.27 1.96 4.56
N GLU A 391 -14.59 0.92 4.06
CA GLU A 391 -13.61 0.12 4.82
C GLU A 391 -12.31 0.88 5.14
N GLY A 392 -12.09 2.06 4.54
CA GLY A 392 -10.96 2.92 4.86
C GLY A 392 -11.22 3.84 6.06
N MET A 393 -12.44 3.81 6.60
CA MET A 393 -12.89 4.67 7.71
C MET A 393 -13.46 3.86 8.86
N PHE A 394 -13.28 4.37 10.06
CA PHE A 394 -13.93 3.86 11.27
C PHE A 394 -14.35 5.02 12.17
N CYS A 395 -15.21 4.75 13.15
CA CYS A 395 -15.53 5.74 14.18
C CYS A 395 -15.06 5.31 15.56
N ALA A 396 -14.79 6.31 16.39
CA ALA A 396 -14.52 6.12 17.80
C ALA A 396 -15.20 7.22 18.61
N GLY A 397 -15.72 6.89 19.78
CA GLY A 397 -16.43 7.83 20.63
C GLY A 397 -17.35 7.15 21.63
N ASN A 398 -18.24 7.94 22.23
CA ASN A 398 -19.23 7.43 23.18
C ASN A 398 -20.65 7.50 22.62
N LEU A 399 -21.20 6.36 22.18
CA LEU A 399 -22.57 6.29 21.66
C LEU A 399 -23.65 6.48 22.73
N ARG A 400 -23.35 6.24 24.01
CA ARG A 400 -24.37 6.19 25.10
C ARG A 400 -24.55 7.52 25.84
N ARG A 401 -23.50 8.33 25.92
CA ARG A 401 -23.52 9.67 26.52
C ARG A 401 -22.89 10.62 25.51
N GLY A 402 -23.65 11.61 25.02
CA GLY A 402 -23.06 12.71 24.26
C GLY A 402 -22.02 13.45 25.10
N GLY A 403 -21.06 14.10 24.44
CA GLY A 403 -20.07 14.98 25.08
C GLY A 403 -18.59 14.63 24.94
N THR A 404 -18.19 13.45 24.43
CA THR A 404 -16.76 13.17 24.19
C THR A 404 -16.55 12.69 22.75
N ASP A 405 -16.14 13.62 21.90
CA ASP A 405 -15.85 13.38 20.50
C ASP A 405 -14.70 14.29 20.00
N SER A 406 -14.00 13.88 18.93
CA SER A 406 -12.97 14.69 18.28
C SER A 406 -13.60 15.91 17.61
N CYS A 407 -12.99 17.08 17.80
CA CYS A 407 -13.59 18.35 17.41
C CYS A 407 -12.86 19.09 16.30
N GLN A 408 -13.52 20.12 15.75
CA GLN A 408 -12.90 21.07 14.82
C GLN A 408 -11.59 21.61 15.41
N GLY A 409 -10.48 21.46 14.68
CA GLY A 409 -9.13 21.88 15.10
C GLY A 409 -8.21 20.73 15.53
N ASP A 410 -8.73 19.51 15.67
CA ASP A 410 -7.92 18.28 15.82
C ASP A 410 -7.72 17.54 14.50
N SER A 411 -8.33 18.02 13.41
CA SER A 411 -8.20 17.45 12.06
C SER A 411 -6.76 17.14 11.68
N GLY A 412 -6.51 15.94 11.19
CA GLY A 412 -5.17 15.43 10.89
C GLY A 412 -4.38 14.93 12.11
N GLY A 413 -4.85 15.16 13.33
CA GLY A 413 -4.25 14.66 14.57
C GLY A 413 -4.43 13.14 14.76
N PRO A 414 -3.67 12.53 15.67
CA PRO A 414 -3.69 11.10 15.89
C PRO A 414 -4.82 10.65 16.83
N LEU A 415 -5.39 9.50 16.51
CA LEU A 415 -5.99 8.59 17.46
C LEU A 415 -5.00 7.46 17.74
N THR A 416 -4.56 7.34 18.99
CA THR A 416 -3.61 6.30 19.42
C THR A 416 -4.26 5.25 20.31
N CYS A 417 -4.02 3.98 20.02
CA CYS A 417 -4.43 2.86 20.87
C CYS A 417 -3.17 2.24 21.51
N VAL A 418 -3.33 1.65 22.70
CA VAL A 418 -2.19 1.14 23.47
C VAL A 418 -2.20 -0.38 23.50
N GLU A 419 -1.08 -0.99 23.11
CA GLU A 419 -0.82 -2.42 23.29
C GLU A 419 0.57 -2.63 23.88
N ASN A 420 0.67 -3.49 24.89
CA ASN A 420 1.93 -3.81 25.58
C ASN A 420 2.72 -2.56 26.03
N GLY A 421 2.00 -1.49 26.42
CA GLY A 421 2.58 -0.22 26.87
C GLY A 421 3.07 0.71 25.76
N SER A 422 2.92 0.34 24.48
CA SER A 422 3.30 1.16 23.33
C SER A 422 2.07 1.74 22.63
N HIS A 423 2.16 3.00 22.23
CA HIS A 423 1.11 3.74 21.51
C HIS A 423 1.26 3.57 20.00
N TYR A 424 0.18 3.07 19.38
CA TYR A 424 0.05 2.90 17.94
C TYR A 424 -0.90 3.93 17.38
N VAL A 425 -0.52 4.64 16.32
CA VAL A 425 -1.43 5.53 15.59
C VAL A 425 -2.41 4.69 14.76
N TYR A 426 -3.58 4.42 15.31
CA TYR A 426 -4.60 3.59 14.67
C TYR A 426 -5.50 4.38 13.71
N GLY A 427 -5.72 5.67 14.00
CA GLY A 427 -6.53 6.54 13.17
C GLY A 427 -5.96 7.95 13.02
N ILE A 428 -6.36 8.61 11.94
CA ILE A 428 -6.16 10.05 11.74
C ILE A 428 -7.53 10.72 11.79
N VAL A 429 -7.67 11.77 12.61
CA VAL A 429 -8.91 12.54 12.74
C VAL A 429 -9.24 13.15 11.37
N SER A 430 -10.40 12.81 10.81
CA SER A 430 -10.78 13.21 9.44
C SER A 430 -11.99 14.15 9.45
N TRP A 431 -13.18 13.66 9.83
CA TRP A 431 -14.42 14.43 9.77
C TRP A 431 -15.46 13.97 10.81
N GLY A 432 -16.57 14.71 10.89
CA GLY A 432 -17.72 14.38 11.72
C GLY A 432 -18.78 15.49 11.65
N ASP A 433 -20.05 15.15 11.90
CA ASP A 433 -21.17 16.08 11.72
C ASP A 433 -21.09 17.29 12.67
N GLN A 434 -20.76 17.06 13.95
CA GLN A 434 -20.58 18.07 15.00
C GLN A 434 -20.11 17.40 16.30
N CYS A 435 -19.25 18.10 17.04
CA CYS A 435 -18.69 17.65 18.32
C CYS A 435 -19.73 17.14 19.32
N GLY A 436 -19.58 15.90 19.77
CA GLY A 436 -20.26 15.40 20.97
C GLY A 436 -21.76 15.17 20.82
N LEU A 437 -22.29 15.20 19.59
CA LEU A 437 -23.68 14.89 19.31
C LEU A 437 -23.99 13.42 19.66
N LYS A 438 -25.17 13.21 20.25
CA LYS A 438 -25.64 11.86 20.57
C LYS A 438 -25.78 11.04 19.28
N ASN A 439 -25.20 9.83 19.28
CA ASN A 439 -25.17 8.89 18.15
C ASN A 439 -24.37 9.35 16.91
N LYS A 440 -23.53 10.38 17.01
CA LYS A 440 -22.66 10.82 15.92
C LYS A 440 -21.21 10.82 16.41
N PRO A 441 -20.52 9.66 16.38
CA PRO A 441 -19.12 9.56 16.80
C PRO A 441 -18.17 10.09 15.74
N GLY A 442 -17.02 10.62 16.11
CA GLY A 442 -16.02 11.14 15.18
C GLY A 442 -15.51 10.06 14.23
N VAL A 443 -15.23 10.46 12.99
CA VAL A 443 -14.77 9.56 11.92
C VAL A 443 -13.27 9.77 11.69
N TYR A 444 -12.58 8.64 11.60
CA TYR A 444 -11.13 8.57 11.48
C TYR A 444 -10.77 7.77 10.23
N THR A 445 -9.73 8.21 9.54
CA THR A 445 -9.07 7.43 8.50
C THR A 445 -8.32 6.27 9.16
N GLN A 446 -8.58 5.03 8.74
CA GLN A 446 -7.99 3.82 9.32
C GLN A 446 -6.54 3.64 8.84
N VAL A 447 -5.56 3.88 9.70
CA VAL A 447 -4.14 3.87 9.31
C VAL A 447 -3.69 2.49 8.81
N THR A 448 -4.24 1.40 9.35
CA THR A 448 -3.92 0.03 8.92
C THR A 448 -4.19 -0.17 7.42
N SER A 449 -5.25 0.44 6.89
CA SER A 449 -5.61 0.38 5.46
C SER A 449 -4.63 1.14 4.55
N PHE A 450 -3.75 1.98 5.11
CA PHE A 450 -2.79 2.80 4.36
C PHE A 450 -1.31 2.48 4.67
N LEU A 451 -1.00 1.47 5.50
CA LEU A 451 0.38 1.17 5.91
C LEU A 451 1.32 0.92 4.73
N ARG A 452 0.86 0.20 3.71
CA ARG A 452 1.65 -0.09 2.51
C ARG A 452 2.02 1.20 1.79
N TRP A 453 1.04 2.07 1.58
CA TRP A 453 1.25 3.38 0.97
C TRP A 453 2.19 4.26 1.80
N ILE A 454 2.05 4.27 3.14
CA ILE A 454 2.91 5.03 4.04
C ILE A 454 4.37 4.56 3.91
N LYS A 455 4.61 3.24 4.05
CA LYS A 455 5.95 2.65 3.98
C LYS A 455 6.60 2.89 2.61
N TYR A 456 5.86 2.66 1.53
CA TYR A 456 6.31 2.87 0.16
C TYR A 456 6.76 4.32 -0.07
N LYS A 457 5.92 5.31 0.28
CA LYS A 457 6.26 6.73 0.08
C LYS A 457 7.44 7.19 0.92
N ILE A 458 7.56 6.71 2.15
CA ILE A 458 8.73 6.99 2.98
C ILE A 458 10.00 6.45 2.31
N GLN A 459 9.98 5.22 1.82
CA GLN A 459 11.14 4.58 1.21
C GLN A 459 11.56 5.26 -0.10
N THR A 460 10.61 5.48 -1.02
CA THR A 460 10.92 6.05 -2.34
C THR A 460 11.51 7.46 -2.25
N GLU A 461 11.03 8.26 -1.31
CA GLU A 461 11.44 9.66 -1.16
C GLU A 461 12.73 9.82 -0.35
N SER A 462 13.10 8.79 0.44
CA SER A 462 14.41 8.72 1.07
C SER A 462 15.49 8.25 0.09
N LEU A 463 15.14 7.48 -0.94
CA LEU A 463 16.08 7.03 -1.97
C LEU A 463 16.35 8.08 -3.05
N SER A 464 15.42 9.01 -3.32
CA SER A 464 15.60 10.08 -4.30
C SER A 464 16.60 11.19 -3.90
N GLU A 465 17.17 11.10 -2.70
CA GLU A 465 18.18 12.03 -2.17
C GLU A 465 19.62 11.49 -2.22
N GLN A 466 19.80 10.24 -2.64
CA GLN A 466 21.09 9.62 -2.97
C GLN A 466 21.30 9.66 -4.48
#